data_AF-Q0TYA1-F1
#
_entry.id   AF-Q0TYA1-F1
#
_cell.length_a   1.000
_cell.length_b   1.000
_cell.length_c   1.000
_cell.angle_alpha   90.00
_cell.angle_beta   90.00
_cell.angle_gamma   90.00
#
_symmetry.space_group_name_H-M   'P 1'
#
loop_
_entity.id
_entity.type
_entity.pdbx_description
1 polymer ?
#
loop_
_entity_poly.entity_id
_entity_poly.type
_entity_poly.pdbx_seq_one_letter_code
_entity_poly.pdbx_strand_id
1 'polypeptide(L)'
;MAIPMSGVPAEAARRIVESFLDDDLDPKLNLATIHRECANILAALWNGGENGERPVGSATTGSSEALMLGCLAMKKQWLSKKREEGADTSQPNIIFSSIAHVVCAKFSQYFDVEARILPVTQEAGYVMDTQDAAAMADENTIVPFVISINIVGIVAVLGSTYTGHYEPVQQLSYALDDLHSQKGLDIPIHVDAASGGLVAPFVQSNLTW
;
A
#
# COMPACT_ATOMS: atom_id res chain seq x y z
N MET A 1 -31.34 17.48 -12.46
CA MET A 1 -31.30 17.58 -10.99
C MET A 1 -30.04 16.85 -10.55
N ALA A 2 -28.95 17.57 -10.31
CA ALA A 2 -27.69 16.96 -9.87
C ALA A 2 -27.90 16.44 -8.44
N ILE A 3 -27.66 15.14 -8.23
CA ILE A 3 -27.63 14.56 -6.89
C ILE A 3 -26.47 15.27 -6.18
N PRO A 4 -26.69 15.99 -5.06
CA PRO A 4 -25.58 16.61 -4.35
C PRO A 4 -24.62 15.49 -3.90
N MET A 5 -23.37 15.55 -4.35
CA MET A 5 -22.32 14.71 -3.76
C MET A 5 -22.21 15.10 -2.29
N SER A 6 -22.70 14.24 -1.40
CA SER A 6 -22.78 14.55 0.03
C SER A 6 -21.40 14.93 0.57
N GLY A 7 -21.30 16.09 1.22
CA GLY A 7 -20.06 16.56 1.85
C GLY A 7 -19.09 17.34 0.94
N VAL A 8 -19.39 17.51 -0.35
CA VAL A 8 -18.56 18.32 -1.26
C VAL A 8 -19.08 19.77 -1.29
N PRO A 9 -18.22 20.78 -1.07
CA PRO A 9 -18.63 22.18 -1.19
C PRO A 9 -19.24 22.48 -2.56
N ALA A 10 -20.30 23.29 -2.60
CA ALA A 10 -21.07 23.53 -3.82
C ALA A 10 -20.22 24.03 -5.01
N GLU A 11 -19.22 24.88 -4.74
CA GLU A 11 -18.30 25.38 -5.76
C GLU A 11 -17.40 24.27 -6.33
N ALA A 12 -16.95 23.32 -5.50
CA ALA A 12 -16.16 22.18 -5.97
C ALA A 12 -17.01 21.24 -6.82
N ALA A 13 -18.25 20.95 -6.40
CA ALA A 13 -19.18 20.15 -7.18
C ALA A 13 -19.48 20.78 -8.55
N ARG A 14 -19.66 22.11 -8.60
CA ARG A 14 -19.84 22.88 -9.83
C ARG A 14 -18.66 22.70 -10.79
N ARG A 15 -17.44 22.92 -10.30
CA ARG A 15 -16.21 22.77 -11.11
C ARG A 15 -15.98 21.36 -11.64
N ILE A 16 -16.31 20.33 -10.85
CA ILE A 16 -16.25 18.94 -11.29
C ILE A 16 -17.17 18.73 -12.49
N VAL A 17 -18.43 19.15 -12.39
CA VAL A 17 -19.41 19.02 -13.49
C VAL A 17 -18.96 19.79 -14.73
N GLU A 18 -18.47 21.02 -14.58
CA GLU A 18 -17.92 21.80 -15.70
C GLU A 18 -16.77 21.06 -16.40
N SER A 19 -15.86 20.44 -15.64
CA SER A 19 -14.73 19.69 -16.21
C SER A 19 -15.10 18.40 -16.96
N PHE A 20 -16.29 17.84 -16.71
CA PHE A 20 -16.79 16.64 -17.40
C PHE A 20 -17.62 16.95 -18.65
N LEU A 21 -18.14 18.18 -18.77
CA LEU A 21 -19.06 18.57 -19.83
C LEU A 21 -18.38 19.34 -20.98
N ASP A 22 -17.24 19.99 -20.71
CA ASP A 22 -16.40 20.62 -21.73
C ASP A 22 -15.24 19.67 -22.08
N ASP A 23 -15.37 18.91 -23.16
CA ASP A 23 -14.22 18.21 -23.78
C ASP A 23 -13.18 19.22 -24.33
N ASP A 24 -13.58 20.48 -24.54
CA ASP A 24 -12.73 21.63 -24.94
C ASP A 24 -12.31 22.45 -23.72
N LEU A 25 -11.80 21.80 -22.67
CA LEU A 25 -11.25 22.49 -21.50
C LEU A 25 -10.29 23.61 -21.94
N ASP A 26 -10.44 24.77 -21.28
CA ASP A 26 -9.55 25.92 -21.34
C ASP A 26 -8.11 25.45 -21.56
N PRO A 27 -7.38 25.89 -22.62
CA PRO A 27 -6.00 25.49 -22.88
C PRO A 27 -5.04 25.78 -21.71
N LYS A 28 -5.50 26.48 -20.65
CA LYS A 28 -4.80 26.71 -19.39
C LYS A 28 -4.98 25.61 -18.33
N LEU A 29 -6.02 24.77 -18.39
CA LEU A 29 -6.24 23.68 -17.45
C LEU A 29 -5.57 22.39 -17.95
N ASN A 30 -4.26 22.32 -17.81
CA ASN A 30 -3.52 21.09 -18.12
C ASN A 30 -3.77 20.05 -17.02
N LEU A 31 -4.75 19.16 -17.20
CA LEU A 31 -5.09 18.07 -16.28
C LEU A 31 -3.87 17.23 -15.89
N ALA A 32 -2.95 16.97 -16.82
CA ALA A 32 -1.71 16.24 -16.52
C ALA A 32 -0.78 17.02 -15.58
N THR A 33 -0.81 18.35 -15.63
CA THR A 33 -0.12 19.19 -14.64
C THR A 33 -0.78 19.09 -13.27
N ILE A 34 -2.11 19.18 -13.20
CA ILE A 34 -2.83 19.04 -11.92
C ILE A 34 -2.57 17.68 -11.28
N HIS A 35 -2.65 16.58 -12.04
CA HIS A 35 -2.35 15.25 -11.53
C HIS A 35 -0.93 15.15 -10.96
N ARG A 36 0.05 15.73 -11.65
CA ARG A 36 1.44 15.76 -11.19
C ARG A 36 1.60 16.59 -9.92
N GLU A 37 1.00 17.77 -9.84
CA GLU A 37 1.07 18.61 -8.64
C GLU A 37 0.38 17.93 -7.45
N CYS A 38 -0.78 17.30 -7.65
CA CYS A 38 -1.43 16.51 -6.62
C CYS A 38 -0.55 15.36 -6.13
N ALA A 39 0.12 14.63 -7.03
CA ALA A 39 1.06 13.59 -6.66
C ALA A 39 2.25 14.15 -5.85
N ASN A 40 2.79 15.31 -6.23
CA ASN A 40 3.87 15.98 -5.49
C ASN A 40 3.41 16.43 -4.09
N ILE A 41 2.20 16.97 -3.95
CA ILE A 41 1.63 17.38 -2.68
C ILE A 41 1.45 16.17 -1.76
N LEU A 42 0.89 15.07 -2.27
CA LEU A 42 0.73 13.84 -1.50
C LEU A 42 2.07 13.23 -1.11
N ALA A 43 3.05 13.22 -2.02
CA ALA A 43 4.38 12.78 -1.69
C ALA A 43 4.99 13.60 -0.55
N ALA A 44 4.94 14.94 -0.63
CA ALA A 44 5.43 15.80 0.44
C ALA A 44 4.67 15.58 1.76
N LEU A 45 3.34 15.36 1.70
CA LEU A 45 2.52 15.06 2.88
C LEU A 45 2.92 13.75 3.56
N TRP A 46 3.43 12.79 2.78
CA TRP A 46 3.89 11.48 3.24
C TRP A 46 5.42 11.40 3.35
N ASN A 47 6.10 12.55 3.49
CA ASN A 47 7.56 12.65 3.64
C ASN A 47 8.37 12.02 2.49
N GLY A 48 7.75 11.88 1.31
CA GLY A 48 8.40 11.39 0.10
C GLY A 48 9.37 12.43 -0.48
N GLY A 49 10.57 11.97 -0.84
CA GLY A 49 11.59 12.80 -1.48
C GLY A 49 12.50 13.58 -0.51
N GLU A 50 12.39 13.37 0.81
CA GLU A 50 13.27 14.01 1.80
C GLU A 50 14.77 13.71 1.58
N ASN A 51 15.09 12.54 1.01
CA ASN A 51 16.45 12.13 0.70
C ASN A 51 16.95 12.60 -0.70
N GLY A 52 16.25 13.56 -1.32
CA GLY A 52 16.57 14.05 -2.66
C GLY A 52 16.07 13.15 -3.79
N GLU A 53 15.27 12.13 -3.46
CA GLU A 53 14.58 11.29 -4.43
C GLU A 53 13.44 12.05 -5.10
N ARG A 54 13.20 11.76 -6.38
CA ARG A 54 12.06 12.35 -7.10
C ARG A 54 10.81 11.52 -6.81
N PRO A 55 9.75 12.09 -6.22
CA PRO A 55 8.50 11.36 -6.03
C PRO A 55 7.91 10.87 -7.35
N VAL A 56 7.37 9.66 -7.33
CA VAL A 56 6.70 9.03 -8.47
C VAL A 56 5.32 8.54 -8.02
N GLY A 57 4.28 8.93 -8.76
CA GLY A 57 2.91 8.54 -8.47
C GLY A 57 1.97 8.91 -9.61
N SER A 58 0.76 8.35 -9.57
CA SER A 58 -0.31 8.65 -10.52
C SER A 58 -1.65 8.68 -9.82
N ALA A 59 -2.57 9.49 -10.34
CA ALA A 59 -3.98 9.36 -10.01
C ALA A 59 -4.50 8.00 -10.49
N THR A 60 -5.42 7.42 -9.71
CA THR A 60 -6.13 6.18 -10.02
C THR A 60 -7.61 6.38 -9.75
N THR A 61 -8.44 5.45 -10.22
CA THR A 61 -9.89 5.48 -9.99
C THR A 61 -10.23 5.32 -8.50
N GLY A 62 -9.36 4.65 -7.74
CA GLY A 62 -9.48 4.48 -6.30
C GLY A 62 -8.39 3.58 -5.73
N SER A 63 -8.37 3.43 -4.41
CA SER A 63 -7.33 2.68 -3.69
C SER A 63 -7.16 1.24 -4.17
N SER A 64 -8.20 0.62 -4.73
CA SER A 64 -8.08 -0.74 -5.26
C SER A 64 -7.13 -0.83 -6.47
N GLU A 65 -7.20 0.13 -7.39
CA GLU A 65 -6.28 0.21 -8.53
C GLU A 65 -4.87 0.59 -8.06
N ALA A 66 -4.76 1.56 -7.15
CA ALA A 66 -3.47 1.98 -6.58
C ALA A 66 -2.74 0.82 -5.88
N LEU A 67 -3.44 0.06 -5.03
CA LEU A 67 -2.85 -1.08 -4.32
C LEU A 67 -2.38 -2.17 -5.29
N MET A 68 -3.19 -2.50 -6.29
CA MET A 68 -2.79 -3.49 -7.31
C MET A 68 -1.55 -3.03 -8.08
N LEU A 69 -1.47 -1.75 -8.46
CA LEU A 69 -0.29 -1.20 -9.14
C LEU A 69 0.95 -1.21 -8.23
N GLY A 70 0.81 -0.84 -6.96
CA GLY A 70 1.90 -0.91 -5.97
C GLY A 70 2.40 -2.34 -5.77
N CYS A 71 1.50 -3.31 -5.58
CA CYS A 71 1.86 -4.71 -5.41
C CYS A 71 2.44 -5.33 -6.70
N LEU A 72 1.99 -4.90 -7.88
CA LEU A 72 2.59 -5.27 -9.16
C LEU A 72 4.02 -4.73 -9.29
N ALA A 73 4.30 -3.51 -8.82
CA ALA A 73 5.64 -2.96 -8.80
C ALA A 73 6.56 -3.79 -7.90
N MET A 74 6.11 -4.14 -6.69
CA MET A 74 6.84 -5.04 -5.79
C MET A 74 7.12 -6.39 -6.47
N LYS A 75 6.10 -7.00 -7.10
CA LYS A 75 6.26 -8.29 -7.81
C LYS A 75 7.30 -8.19 -8.94
N LYS A 76 7.28 -7.10 -9.71
CA LYS A 76 8.24 -6.90 -10.81
C LYS A 76 9.67 -6.71 -10.31
N GLN A 77 9.86 -5.96 -9.22
CA GLN A 77 11.17 -5.77 -8.60
C GLN A 77 11.71 -7.11 -8.06
N TRP A 78 10.88 -7.84 -7.31
CA TRP A 78 11.21 -9.18 -6.83
C TRP A 78 11.58 -10.13 -7.97
N LEU A 79 10.80 -10.16 -9.06
CA LEU A 79 11.10 -10.98 -10.25
C LEU A 79 12.44 -10.62 -10.90
N SER A 80 12.78 -9.33 -11.01
CA SER A 80 14.06 -8.89 -11.58
C SER A 80 15.22 -9.41 -10.72
N LYS A 81 15.15 -9.14 -9.41
CA LYS A 81 16.16 -9.56 -8.43
C LYS A 81 16.37 -11.06 -8.44
N LYS A 82 15.29 -11.85 -8.38
CA LYS A 82 15.39 -13.32 -8.39
C LYS A 82 15.96 -13.88 -9.69
N ARG A 83 15.66 -13.27 -10.84
CA ARG A 83 16.25 -13.67 -12.12
C ARG A 83 17.74 -13.37 -12.19
N GLU A 84 18.17 -12.24 -11.65
CA GLU A 84 19.60 -11.89 -11.55
C GLU A 84 20.35 -12.85 -10.61
N GLU A 85 19.70 -13.30 -9.52
CA GLU A 85 20.21 -14.29 -8.58
C GLU A 85 20.17 -15.74 -9.12
N GLY A 86 19.47 -15.99 -10.24
CA GLY A 86 19.22 -17.35 -10.74
C GLY A 86 18.33 -18.19 -9.82
N ALA A 87 17.54 -17.54 -8.96
CA ALA A 87 16.65 -18.18 -8.00
C ALA A 87 15.30 -18.56 -8.61
N ASP A 88 14.56 -19.43 -7.92
CA ASP A 88 13.21 -19.80 -8.34
C ASP A 88 12.26 -18.60 -8.29
N THR A 89 11.42 -18.45 -9.31
CA THR A 89 10.40 -17.41 -9.43
C THR A 89 8.98 -17.97 -9.49
N SER A 90 8.79 -19.27 -9.24
CA SER A 90 7.54 -19.98 -9.51
C SER A 90 6.41 -19.69 -8.52
N GLN A 91 6.73 -19.32 -7.28
CA GLN A 91 5.75 -19.24 -6.18
C GLN A 91 5.86 -17.92 -5.40
N PRO A 92 5.65 -16.75 -6.03
CA PRO A 92 5.58 -15.49 -5.31
C PRO A 92 4.46 -15.50 -4.27
N ASN A 93 4.70 -14.92 -3.12
CA ASN A 93 3.70 -14.77 -2.07
C ASN A 93 3.71 -13.35 -1.47
N ILE A 94 2.61 -12.93 -0.88
CA ILE A 94 2.43 -11.61 -0.27
C ILE A 94 1.75 -11.77 1.09
N ILE A 95 2.24 -11.03 2.09
CA ILE A 95 1.73 -11.10 3.46
C ILE A 95 0.82 -9.91 3.73
N PHE A 96 -0.33 -10.17 4.35
CA PHE A 96 -1.23 -9.14 4.85
C PHE A 96 -2.09 -9.70 5.97
N SER A 97 -2.69 -8.85 6.79
CA SER A 97 -3.52 -9.30 7.90
C SER A 97 -4.96 -9.61 7.47
N SER A 98 -5.70 -10.32 8.31
CA SER A 98 -7.12 -10.64 8.06
C SER A 98 -8.05 -9.42 8.09
N ILE A 99 -7.54 -8.24 8.47
CA ILE A 99 -8.26 -6.96 8.38
C ILE A 99 -7.97 -6.18 7.09
N ALA A 100 -7.03 -6.66 6.26
CA ALA A 100 -6.75 -6.06 4.96
C ALA A 100 -8.00 -6.04 4.09
N HIS A 101 -8.12 -4.99 3.27
CA HIS A 101 -9.27 -4.85 2.38
C HIS A 101 -9.26 -5.98 1.33
N VAL A 102 -10.44 -6.37 0.84
CA VAL A 102 -10.62 -7.49 -0.11
C VAL A 102 -9.77 -7.37 -1.39
N VAL A 103 -9.29 -6.17 -1.70
CA VAL A 103 -8.39 -5.95 -2.84
C VAL A 103 -7.07 -6.72 -2.72
N CYS A 104 -6.53 -6.96 -1.51
CA CYS A 104 -5.33 -7.77 -1.33
C CYS A 104 -5.56 -9.21 -1.84
N ALA A 105 -6.70 -9.80 -1.47
CA ALA A 105 -7.10 -11.12 -1.97
C ALA A 105 -7.36 -11.11 -3.50
N LYS A 106 -7.94 -10.03 -4.05
CA LYS A 106 -8.10 -9.87 -5.50
C LYS A 106 -6.76 -9.80 -6.21
N PHE A 107 -5.79 -9.04 -5.69
CA PHE A 107 -4.44 -8.98 -6.23
C PHE A 107 -3.79 -10.37 -6.26
N SER A 108 -3.81 -11.07 -5.12
CA SER A 108 -3.27 -12.44 -5.01
C SER A 108 -3.88 -13.39 -6.04
N GLN A 109 -5.21 -13.35 -6.19
CA GLN A 109 -5.93 -14.21 -7.14
C GLN A 109 -5.69 -13.84 -8.60
N TYR A 110 -5.64 -12.55 -8.94
CA TYR A 110 -5.56 -12.09 -10.34
C TYR A 110 -4.15 -12.12 -10.90
N PHE A 111 -3.14 -12.03 -10.02
CA PHE A 111 -1.75 -11.95 -10.41
C PHE A 111 -0.93 -13.15 -9.95
N ASP A 112 -1.56 -14.29 -9.63
CA ASP A 112 -0.90 -15.53 -9.25
C ASP A 112 0.18 -15.31 -8.17
N VAL A 113 -0.24 -14.71 -7.04
CA VAL A 113 0.59 -14.51 -5.86
C VAL A 113 -0.10 -15.16 -4.67
N GLU A 114 0.57 -16.10 -4.00
CA GLU A 114 0.03 -16.77 -2.81
C GLU A 114 -0.25 -15.74 -1.71
N ALA A 115 -1.48 -15.73 -1.20
CA ALA A 115 -1.87 -14.88 -0.07
C ALA A 115 -1.50 -15.56 1.25
N ARG A 116 -0.63 -14.92 2.03
CA ARG A 116 -0.28 -15.33 3.38
C ARG A 116 -0.97 -14.41 4.38
N ILE A 117 -2.07 -14.89 4.95
CA ILE A 117 -2.99 -14.07 5.75
C ILE A 117 -2.68 -14.25 7.23
N LEU A 118 -2.28 -13.17 7.90
CA LEU A 118 -2.07 -13.14 9.34
C LEU A 118 -3.41 -12.97 10.07
N PRO A 119 -3.82 -13.91 10.94
CA PRO A 119 -5.01 -13.71 11.74
C PRO A 119 -4.76 -12.59 12.76
N VAL A 120 -5.66 -11.60 12.83
CA VAL A 120 -5.65 -10.65 13.95
C VAL A 120 -6.52 -11.17 15.08
N THR A 121 -6.07 -10.98 16.31
CA THR A 121 -6.78 -11.40 17.52
C THR A 121 -7.14 -10.20 18.38
N GLN A 122 -8.02 -10.42 19.36
CA GLN A 122 -8.34 -9.39 20.34
C GLN A 122 -7.13 -9.11 21.24
N GLU A 123 -6.35 -10.14 21.57
CA GLU A 123 -5.15 -10.08 22.39
C GLU A 123 -4.05 -9.23 21.72
N ALA A 124 -3.96 -9.29 20.39
CA ALA A 124 -3.07 -8.46 19.57
C ALA A 124 -3.63 -7.07 19.26
N GLY A 125 -4.76 -6.68 19.86
CA GLY A 125 -5.35 -5.34 19.70
C GLY A 125 -5.99 -5.08 18.34
N TYR A 126 -6.46 -6.14 17.65
CA TYR A 126 -7.10 -6.06 16.33
C TYR A 126 -6.22 -5.50 15.21
N VAL A 127 -4.90 -5.60 15.36
CA VAL A 127 -3.89 -5.21 14.35
C VAL A 127 -2.95 -6.38 14.07
N MET A 128 -2.20 -6.31 12.97
CA MET A 128 -1.14 -7.27 12.67
C MET A 128 -0.08 -7.30 13.77
N ASP A 129 0.29 -8.51 14.21
CA ASP A 129 1.50 -8.72 15.01
C ASP A 129 2.71 -8.70 14.07
N THR A 130 3.64 -7.78 14.33
CA THR A 130 4.81 -7.55 13.48
C THR A 130 5.83 -8.68 13.56
N GLN A 131 5.89 -9.38 14.70
CA GLN A 131 6.78 -10.53 14.88
C GLN A 131 6.22 -11.73 14.14
N ASP A 132 4.90 -11.96 14.18
CA ASP A 132 4.28 -13.01 13.37
C ASP A 132 4.43 -12.72 11.87
N ALA A 133 4.33 -11.46 11.46
CA ALA A 133 4.58 -11.04 10.08
C ALA A 133 6.02 -11.31 9.63
N ALA A 134 7.00 -10.91 10.44
CA ALA A 134 8.41 -11.20 10.18
C ALA A 134 8.68 -12.72 10.19
N ALA A 135 8.10 -13.47 11.12
CA ALA A 135 8.24 -14.91 11.23
C ALA A 135 7.62 -15.66 10.04
N MET A 136 6.50 -15.14 9.50
CA MET A 136 5.87 -15.65 8.28
C MET A 136 6.70 -15.33 7.02
N ALA A 137 7.51 -14.27 7.08
CA ALA A 137 8.53 -13.97 6.09
C ALA A 137 9.82 -14.80 6.25
N ASP A 138 10.11 -15.30 7.46
CA ASP A 138 11.40 -15.86 7.90
C ASP A 138 11.71 -17.31 7.48
N GLU A 139 10.93 -17.97 6.62
CA GLU A 139 11.14 -19.40 6.21
C GLU A 139 11.04 -20.46 7.35
N ASN A 140 11.26 -20.09 8.61
CA ASN A 140 11.42 -20.99 9.77
C ASN A 140 10.12 -21.26 10.53
N THR A 141 9.03 -20.55 10.23
CA THR A 141 7.74 -20.81 10.87
C THR A 141 7.06 -21.94 10.12
N ILE A 142 7.13 -23.14 10.70
CA ILE A 142 6.42 -24.34 10.25
C ILE A 142 4.92 -24.09 10.38
N VAL A 143 4.34 -23.39 9.40
CA VAL A 143 3.00 -23.73 8.91
C VAL A 143 3.22 -24.99 8.07
N PRO A 144 2.51 -26.11 8.32
CA PRO A 144 2.92 -27.45 7.85
C PRO A 144 2.96 -27.66 6.32
N PHE A 145 2.74 -26.63 5.51
CA PHE A 145 2.95 -26.64 4.07
C PHE A 145 3.54 -25.28 3.65
N VAL A 146 4.68 -25.31 2.94
CA VAL A 146 5.32 -24.19 2.21
C VAL A 146 6.42 -23.39 2.94
N ILE A 147 7.65 -23.91 2.87
CA ILE A 147 8.90 -23.14 2.95
C ILE A 147 9.10 -22.49 1.58
N SER A 148 8.90 -21.17 1.43
CA SER A 148 9.08 -20.49 0.14
C SER A 148 9.67 -19.09 0.32
N ILE A 149 10.88 -18.90 -0.22
CA ILE A 149 11.77 -17.70 -0.16
C ILE A 149 11.27 -16.58 -1.11
N ASN A 150 9.97 -16.56 -1.36
CA ASN A 150 9.38 -15.83 -2.47
C ASN A 150 8.45 -14.71 -2.01
N ILE A 151 8.74 -14.12 -0.84
CA ILE A 151 7.99 -12.96 -0.33
C ILE A 151 8.22 -11.78 -1.28
N VAL A 152 7.14 -11.29 -1.87
CA VAL A 152 7.13 -10.10 -2.74
C VAL A 152 7.05 -8.82 -1.92
N GLY A 153 6.40 -8.87 -0.76
CA GLY A 153 6.26 -7.75 0.16
C GLY A 153 5.21 -8.01 1.23
N ILE A 154 5.05 -7.04 2.14
CA ILE A 154 4.01 -7.04 3.18
C ILE A 154 3.11 -5.83 2.97
N VAL A 155 1.79 -6.02 3.05
CA VAL A 155 0.82 -4.91 3.06
C VAL A 155 0.41 -4.62 4.50
N ALA A 156 0.70 -3.40 4.94
CA ALA A 156 0.25 -2.89 6.23
C ALA A 156 -0.92 -1.90 6.05
N VAL A 157 -1.89 -1.92 6.94
CA VAL A 157 -3.13 -1.14 6.84
C VAL A 157 -3.09 0.06 7.77
N LEU A 158 -3.08 1.27 7.19
CA LEU A 158 -3.22 2.51 7.94
C LEU A 158 -4.70 2.94 7.93
N GLY A 159 -5.48 2.35 8.85
CA GLY A 159 -6.90 2.64 9.03
C GLY A 159 -7.79 1.52 8.53
N SER A 160 -7.93 0.48 9.36
CA SER A 160 -8.77 -0.70 9.09
C SER A 160 -10.21 -0.32 8.77
N THR A 161 -10.79 -0.93 7.74
CA THR A 161 -12.22 -0.75 7.43
C THR A 161 -13.14 -1.37 8.47
N TYR A 162 -12.65 -2.32 9.27
CA TYR A 162 -13.43 -3.01 10.28
C TYR A 162 -13.44 -2.27 11.62
N THR A 163 -12.28 -1.73 12.02
CA THR A 163 -12.07 -1.24 13.39
C THR A 163 -11.46 0.16 13.46
N GLY A 164 -11.01 0.74 12.34
CA GLY A 164 -10.33 2.04 12.30
C GLY A 164 -8.90 2.05 12.85
N HIS A 165 -8.39 0.91 13.34
CA HIS A 165 -7.03 0.83 13.90
C HIS A 165 -5.95 1.00 12.83
N TYR A 166 -4.80 1.49 13.27
CA TYR A 166 -3.58 1.61 12.46
C TYR A 166 -2.68 0.43 12.78
N GLU A 167 -2.25 -0.29 11.74
CA GLU A 167 -1.21 -1.28 11.93
C GLU A 167 0.13 -0.61 12.28
N PRO A 168 0.95 -1.26 13.12
CA PRO A 168 2.19 -0.70 13.63
C PRO A 168 3.31 -0.73 12.57
N VAL A 169 3.21 0.14 11.55
CA VAL A 169 4.09 0.13 10.37
C VAL A 169 5.57 0.35 10.73
N GLN A 170 5.86 1.26 11.67
CA GLN A 170 7.24 1.48 12.13
C GLN A 170 7.83 0.23 12.79
N GLN A 171 7.06 -0.45 13.63
CA GLN A 171 7.49 -1.68 14.28
C GLN A 171 7.67 -2.82 13.27
N LEU A 172 6.82 -2.87 12.24
CA LEU A 172 6.99 -3.79 11.12
C LEU A 172 8.30 -3.52 10.37
N SER A 173 8.61 -2.25 10.08
CA SER A 173 9.88 -1.85 9.46
C SER A 173 11.07 -2.34 10.27
N TYR A 174 11.08 -2.13 11.59
CA TYR A 174 12.17 -2.58 12.46
C TYR A 174 12.31 -4.12 12.46
N ALA A 175 11.19 -4.85 12.49
CA ALA A 175 11.24 -6.30 12.43
C ALA A 175 11.81 -6.81 11.09
N LEU A 176 11.53 -6.12 9.99
CA LEU A 176 12.10 -6.44 8.68
C LEU A 176 13.57 -6.02 8.55
N ASP A 177 13.99 -4.92 9.17
CA ASP A 177 15.40 -4.51 9.24
C ASP A 177 16.24 -5.54 10.02
N ASP A 178 15.72 -6.04 11.15
CA ASP A 178 16.36 -7.11 11.91
C ASP A 178 16.48 -8.40 11.08
N LEU A 179 15.42 -8.76 10.36
CA LEU A 179 15.40 -9.90 9.45
C LEU A 179 16.41 -9.73 8.30
N HIS A 180 16.51 -8.52 7.74
CA HIS A 180 17.50 -8.18 6.73
C HIS A 180 18.92 -8.31 7.28
N SER A 181 19.20 -7.79 8.47
CA SER A 181 20.53 -7.90 9.09
C SER A 181 20.92 -9.34 9.38
N GLN A 182 19.97 -10.22 9.71
CA GLN A 182 20.25 -11.60 10.07
C GLN A 182 20.39 -12.53 8.86
N LYS A 183 19.58 -12.29 7.81
CA LYS A 183 19.42 -13.23 6.69
C LYS A 183 19.65 -12.63 5.30
N GLY A 184 19.82 -11.31 5.20
CA GLY A 184 19.92 -10.60 3.92
C GLY A 184 18.60 -10.51 3.15
N LEU A 185 17.47 -10.83 3.78
CA LEU A 185 16.15 -10.74 3.18
C LEU A 185 15.72 -9.26 3.14
N ASP A 186 15.46 -8.76 1.95
CA ASP A 186 15.08 -7.36 1.69
C ASP A 186 13.64 -7.37 1.18
N ILE A 187 12.71 -7.05 2.09
CA ILE A 187 11.27 -7.24 1.91
C ILE A 187 10.59 -5.87 2.03
N PRO A 188 9.96 -5.36 0.96
CA PRO A 188 9.32 -4.06 0.98
C PRO A 188 7.98 -4.08 1.73
N ILE A 189 7.62 -2.93 2.31
CA ILE A 189 6.30 -2.67 2.89
C ILE A 189 5.49 -1.79 1.92
N HIS A 190 4.25 -2.16 1.67
CA HIS A 190 3.23 -1.29 1.08
C HIS A 190 2.23 -0.89 2.15
N VAL A 191 2.05 0.42 2.35
CA VAL A 191 1.04 0.93 3.29
C VAL A 191 -0.27 1.18 2.54
N ASP A 192 -1.30 0.36 2.79
CA ASP A 192 -2.67 0.68 2.39
C ASP A 192 -3.22 1.78 3.31
N ALA A 193 -2.98 3.01 2.90
CA ALA A 193 -3.42 4.22 3.57
C ALA A 193 -4.70 4.81 2.97
N ALA A 194 -5.60 3.97 2.42
CA ALA A 194 -6.82 4.41 1.74
C ALA A 194 -7.67 5.39 2.56
N SER A 195 -7.69 5.24 3.89
CA SER A 195 -8.30 6.18 4.81
C SER A 195 -7.26 6.99 5.59
N GLY A 196 -6.34 6.32 6.29
CA GLY A 196 -5.39 6.94 7.20
C GLY A 196 -4.43 7.92 6.54
N GLY A 197 -4.14 7.78 5.24
CA GLY A 197 -3.20 8.63 4.52
C GLY A 197 -3.63 10.10 4.40
N LEU A 198 -4.91 10.39 4.57
CA LEU A 198 -5.46 11.75 4.65
C LEU A 198 -5.99 12.12 6.05
N VAL A 199 -5.69 11.30 7.06
CA VAL A 199 -6.08 11.55 8.46
C VAL A 199 -4.83 11.70 9.32
N ALA A 200 -3.99 10.67 9.40
CA ALA A 200 -2.84 10.61 10.29
C ALA A 200 -1.90 11.82 10.16
N PRO A 201 -1.55 12.32 8.96
CA PRO A 201 -0.68 13.50 8.83
C PRO A 201 -1.19 14.77 9.53
N PHE A 202 -2.52 14.90 9.70
CA PHE A 202 -3.14 16.11 10.25
C PHE A 202 -3.48 15.99 11.73
N VAL A 203 -3.88 14.80 12.21
CA VAL A 203 -4.31 14.61 13.60
C VAL A 203 -3.28 13.92 14.47
N GLN A 204 -2.34 13.21 13.87
CA GLN A 204 -1.29 12.43 14.52
C GLN A 204 0.04 12.60 13.78
N SER A 205 0.46 13.86 13.57
CA SER A 205 1.65 14.20 12.76
C SER A 205 2.97 13.59 13.25
N ASN A 206 3.03 13.14 14.51
CA ASN A 206 4.20 12.48 15.09
C ASN A 206 4.20 10.96 14.90
N LEU A 207 3.13 10.39 14.31
CA LEU A 207 3.08 8.97 13.98
C LEU A 207 4.02 8.70 12.81
N THR A 208 5.01 7.84 13.03
CA THR A 208 5.83 7.29 11.94
C THR A 208 5.13 6.07 11.37
N TRP A 209 4.88 6.10 10.07
CA TRP A 209 4.22 5.05 9.31
C TRP A 209 4.74 5.02 7.88
#